data_AF-A0A0M0C0A4-F1
#
_entry.id   AF-A0A0M0C0A4-F1
#
_cell.length_a   1.000
_cell.length_b   1.000
_cell.length_c   1.000
_cell.angle_alpha   90.00
_cell.angle_beta   90.00
_cell.angle_gamma   90.00
#
_symmetry.space_group_name_H-M   'P 1'
#
loop_
_entity.id
_entity.type
_entity.pdbx_description
1 polymer ?
#
loop_
_entity_poly.entity_id
_entity_poly.type
_entity_poly.pdbx_seq_one_letter_code
_entity_poly.pdbx_strand_id
1 'polypeptide(L)'
;MDLKLRITKHYSSDSYIKPKHIRFAIIDLDRSPDYPINFVCNLPKSIKFNERQPSNFSKKFGDKKIEVARKLLKDALETEDDTEIKAEIESRLRSLP
;
A
#
# COMPACT_ATOMS: atom_id res chain seq x y z
N MET A 1 7.67 -9.33 12.28
CA MET A 1 7.44 -8.63 11.00
C MET A 1 7.29 -7.17 11.33
N ASP A 2 8.38 -6.45 11.14
CA ASP A 2 8.40 -5.00 11.12
C ASP A 2 7.99 -4.51 9.72
N LEU A 3 6.68 -4.31 9.55
CA LEU A 3 6.09 -3.99 8.25
C LEU A 3 5.97 -2.48 8.06
N LYS A 4 6.40 -2.00 6.89
CA LYS A 4 6.25 -0.60 6.48
C LYS A 4 5.72 -0.47 5.05
N LEU A 5 5.06 0.65 4.76
CA LEU A 5 4.72 1.02 3.38
C LEU A 5 5.90 1.74 2.72
N ARG A 6 6.38 1.16 1.61
CA ARG A 6 7.19 1.86 0.63
C ARG A 6 6.26 2.41 -0.44
N ILE A 7 6.17 3.74 -0.50
CA ILE A 7 5.27 4.44 -1.43
C ILE A 7 6.09 4.90 -2.63
N THR A 8 5.56 4.66 -3.82
CA THR A 8 6.18 5.09 -5.07
C THR A 8 5.17 5.87 -5.90
N LYS A 9 5.60 7.04 -6.37
CA LYS A 9 4.80 7.95 -7.17
C LYS A 9 5.40 7.99 -8.57
N HIS A 10 4.66 7.47 -9.54
CA HIS A 10 5.07 7.52 -10.94
C HIS A 10 4.28 8.60 -11.69
N TYR A 11 5.03 9.50 -12.32
CA TYR A 11 4.52 10.46 -13.29
C TYR A 11 4.77 9.87 -14.68
N SER A 12 3.70 9.68 -15.45
CA SER A 12 3.82 9.29 -16.86
C SER A 12 4.31 10.51 -17.65
N SER A 13 5.37 10.36 -18.45
CA SER A 13 6.00 11.45 -19.21
C SER A 13 5.19 11.91 -20.42
N ASP A 14 4.17 11.15 -20.85
CA ASP A 14 3.38 11.48 -22.04
C ASP A 14 1.92 11.82 -21.74
N SER A 15 1.54 13.04 -22.17
CA SER A 15 0.21 13.58 -22.42
C SER A 15 -0.64 13.99 -21.19
N TYR A 16 -1.30 15.14 -21.38
CA TYR A 16 -1.93 16.04 -20.42
C TYR A 16 -3.02 15.47 -19.47
N ILE A 17 -3.40 14.19 -19.54
CA ILE A 17 -4.52 13.65 -18.74
C ILE A 17 -4.33 12.13 -18.49
N LYS A 18 -3.36 11.72 -17.67
CA LYS A 18 -3.31 10.35 -17.12
C LYS A 18 -3.26 10.37 -15.59
N PRO A 19 -3.97 9.44 -14.91
CA PRO A 19 -4.04 9.44 -13.46
C PRO A 19 -2.67 9.14 -12.85
N LYS A 20 -2.31 9.93 -11.83
CA LYS A 20 -1.11 9.69 -11.00
C LYS A 20 -1.17 8.26 -10.44
N HIS A 21 -0.13 7.46 -10.69
CA HIS A 21 -0.08 6.09 -10.18
C HIS A 21 0.75 6.04 -8.90
N ILE A 22 0.07 6.17 -7.75
CA ILE A 22 0.68 5.94 -6.44
C ILE A 22 0.55 4.45 -6.09
N ARG A 23 1.69 3.77 -5.97
CA ARG A 23 1.78 2.35 -5.60
C ARG A 23 2.31 2.22 -4.18
N PHE A 24 1.75 1.25 -3.47
CA PHE A 24 2.06 0.96 -2.08
C PHE A 24 2.60 -0.46 -2.03
N ALA A 25 3.90 -0.59 -1.78
CA ALA A 25 4.54 -1.85 -1.52
C ALA A 25 4.69 -2.05 -0.01
N ILE A 26 4.43 -3.25 0.47
CA ILE A 26 4.69 -3.65 1.84
C ILE A 26 6.09 -4.24 1.88
N ILE A 27 6.93 -3.70 2.75
CA ILE A 27 8.27 -4.20 3.03
C ILE A 27 8.34 -4.71 4.48
N ASP A 28 9.22 -5.67 4.74
CA ASP A 28 9.47 -6.27 6.05
C ASP A 28 10.91 -6.04 6.46
N LEU A 29 11.15 -5.08 7.35
CA LEU A 29 12.48 -4.65 7.77
C LEU A 29 13.22 -5.74 8.56
N ASP A 30 12.49 -6.71 9.13
CA ASP A 30 13.09 -7.90 9.76
C ASP A 30 13.78 -8.81 8.73
N ARG A 31 13.37 -8.78 7.45
CA ARG A 31 13.98 -9.60 6.39
C ARG A 31 15.30 -9.04 5.89
N SER A 32 15.34 -7.72 5.69
CA SER A 32 16.49 -6.99 5.18
C SER A 32 16.25 -5.48 5.32
N PRO A 33 17.29 -4.67 5.55
CA PRO A 33 17.17 -3.22 5.41
C PRO A 33 16.90 -2.80 3.96
N ASP A 34 17.31 -3.62 2.98
CA ASP A 34 17.37 -3.22 1.58
C ASP A 34 16.19 -3.70 0.75
N TYR A 35 15.64 -2.78 -0.04
CA TYR A 35 14.70 -3.08 -1.12
C TYR A 35 15.47 -3.49 -2.39
N PRO A 36 15.06 -4.54 -3.14
CA PRO A 36 13.78 -5.26 -3.06
C PRO A 36 13.80 -6.51 -2.17
N ILE A 37 14.90 -6.82 -1.49
CA ILE A 37 15.05 -8.07 -0.70
C ILE A 37 14.00 -8.15 0.42
N ASN A 38 13.65 -7.00 1.01
CA ASN A 38 12.60 -6.90 2.02
C ASN A 38 11.17 -6.79 1.48
N PHE A 39 10.97 -6.90 0.17
CA PHE A 39 9.63 -6.86 -0.42
C PHE A 39 8.77 -8.03 0.05
N VAL A 40 7.53 -7.71 0.40
CA VAL A 40 6.52 -8.71 0.79
C VAL A 40 5.45 -8.86 -0.28
N CYS A 41 4.67 -7.81 -0.53
CA CYS A 41 3.63 -7.78 -1.54
C CYS A 41 3.14 -6.34 -1.74
N ASN A 42 2.31 -6.10 -2.76
CA ASN A 42 1.66 -4.81 -2.93
C ASN A 42 0.39 -4.72 -2.08
N LEU A 43 0.17 -3.56 -1.45
CA LEU A 43 -1.11 -3.22 -0.85
C LEU A 43 -2.09 -2.83 -1.99
N PRO A 44 -3.16 -3.61 -2.22
CA PRO A 44 -4.11 -3.32 -3.29
C PRO A 44 -4.86 -2.01 -3.01
N LYS A 45 -5.30 -1.33 -4.07
CA LYS A 45 -6.11 -0.10 -3.95
C LYS A 45 -7.43 -0.33 -3.22
N SER A 46 -8.01 -1.51 -3.40
CA SER A 46 -9.23 -1.94 -2.74
C SER A 46 -9.01 -3.33 -2.16
N ILE A 47 -9.41 -3.50 -0.90
CA ILE A 47 -9.34 -4.78 -0.18
C ILE A 47 -10.69 -5.50 -0.25
N LYS A 48 -11.55 -5.12 -1.20
CA LYS A 48 -12.82 -5.80 -1.46
C LYS A 48 -12.55 -7.30 -1.62
N PHE A 49 -13.38 -8.07 -0.92
CA PHE A 49 -13.29 -9.51 -0.89
C PHE A 49 -13.70 -10.06 -2.26
N ASN A 50 -12.72 -10.44 -3.06
CA ASN A 50 -12.94 -11.22 -4.28
C ASN A 50 -12.43 -12.64 -4.03
N GLU A 51 -13.33 -13.54 -3.63
CA GLU A 51 -13.03 -14.94 -3.35
C GLU A 51 -12.44 -15.67 -4.57
N ARG A 52 -12.81 -15.24 -5.78
CA ARG A 52 -12.38 -15.92 -7.02
C ARG A 52 -10.90 -15.66 -7.32
N GLN A 53 -10.36 -14.51 -6.93
CA GLN A 53 -8.97 -14.13 -7.18
C GLN A 53 -8.43 -13.27 -6.04
N PRO A 54 -8.06 -13.88 -4.89
CA PRO A 54 -7.52 -13.14 -3.77
C PRO A 54 -6.13 -12.58 -4.13
N SER A 55 -5.92 -11.30 -3.83
CA SER A 55 -4.62 -10.65 -4.00
C SER A 55 -3.54 -11.33 -3.15
N ASN A 56 -2.26 -11.19 -3.51
CA ASN A 56 -1.14 -11.70 -2.69
C ASN A 56 -1.18 -11.14 -1.26
N PHE A 57 -1.66 -9.91 -1.10
CA PHE A 57 -1.94 -9.31 0.20
C PHE A 57 -3.01 -10.08 0.98
N SER A 58 -4.16 -10.32 0.36
CA SER A 58 -5.27 -11.08 0.98
C SER A 58 -4.86 -12.50 1.33
N LYS A 59 -4.09 -13.18 0.47
CA LYS A 59 -3.56 -14.52 0.73
C LYS A 59 -2.61 -14.54 1.92
N LYS A 60 -1.75 -13.53 2.06
CA LYS A 60 -0.73 -13.47 3.12
C LYS A 60 -1.29 -13.10 4.48
N PHE A 61 -2.23 -12.15 4.54
CA PHE A 61 -2.74 -11.62 5.81
C PHE A 61 -4.13 -12.16 6.19
N GLY A 62 -4.81 -12.90 5.30
CA GLY A 62 -6.03 -13.63 5.60
C GLY A 62 -7.12 -12.76 6.24
N ASP A 63 -7.52 -13.11 7.46
CA ASP A 63 -8.55 -12.40 8.23
C ASP A 63 -8.05 -11.07 8.81
N LYS A 64 -6.75 -10.97 9.06
CA LYS A 64 -6.10 -9.75 9.59
C LYS A 64 -5.83 -8.70 8.51
N LYS A 65 -6.18 -8.98 7.24
CA LYS A 65 -5.87 -8.10 6.10
C LYS A 65 -6.38 -6.66 6.27
N ILE A 66 -7.56 -6.46 6.87
CA ILE A 66 -8.13 -5.11 7.07
C ILE A 66 -7.36 -4.38 8.18
N GLU A 67 -7.12 -5.06 9.30
CA GLU A 67 -6.37 -4.50 10.43
C GLU A 67 -4.94 -4.11 10.02
N VAL A 68 -4.23 -5.00 9.33
CA VAL A 68 -2.88 -4.77 8.82
C VAL A 68 -2.86 -3.58 7.85
N ALA A 69 -3.79 -3.53 6.90
CA ALA A 69 -3.87 -2.41 5.97
C ALA A 69 -4.15 -1.08 6.67
N ARG A 70 -5.09 -1.06 7.62
CA ARG A 70 -5.46 0.13 8.38
C ARG A 70 -4.28 0.65 9.19
N LYS A 71 -3.56 -0.25 9.88
CA LYS A 71 -2.36 0.10 10.64
C LYS A 71 -1.29 0.70 9.72
N LEU A 72 -0.92 -0.02 8.67
CA LEU A 72 0.10 0.42 7.71
C LEU A 72 -0.21 1.78 7.08
N LEU A 73 -1.47 2.04 6.73
CA LEU A 73 -1.90 3.31 6.17
C LEU A 73 -1.86 4.45 7.20
N LYS A 74 -2.24 4.19 8.47
CA LYS A 74 -2.15 5.20 9.53
C LYS A 74 -0.70 5.55 9.85
N ASP A 75 0.16 4.56 10.02
CA ASP A 75 1.58 4.75 10.31
C ASP A 75 2.26 5.54 9.17
N ALA A 76 1.88 5.29 7.92
CA ALA A 76 2.34 6.06 6.77
C ALA A 76 1.78 7.50 6.74
N LEU A 77 0.53 7.72 7.15
CA LEU A 77 -0.08 9.06 7.17
C LEU A 77 0.63 10.00 8.16
N GLU A 78 1.08 9.46 9.28
CA GLU A 78 1.79 10.21 10.33
C GLU A 78 3.20 10.65 9.90
N THR A 79 3.82 9.93 8.97
CA THR A 79 5.22 10.12 8.58
C THR A 79 5.43 10.67 7.17
N GLU A 80 4.39 10.62 6.33
CA GLU A 80 4.43 11.18 4.98
C GLU A 80 4.37 12.72 5.05
N ASP A 81 4.93 13.41 4.06
CA ASP A 81 4.86 14.86 3.90
C ASP A 81 4.25 15.29 2.56
N ASP A 82 4.31 14.43 1.54
CA ASP A 82 3.70 14.70 0.23
C ASP A 82 2.17 14.71 0.36
N THR A 83 1.59 15.89 0.12
CA THR A 83 0.14 16.15 0.25
C THR A 83 -0.71 15.25 -0.65
N GLU A 84 -0.19 14.87 -1.82
CA GLU A 84 -0.91 13.98 -2.75
C GLU A 84 -0.87 12.54 -2.27
N ILE A 85 0.24 12.11 -1.69
CA ILE A 85 0.35 10.80 -1.06
C ILE A 85 -0.57 10.72 0.16
N LYS A 86 -0.61 11.75 1.01
CA LYS A 86 -1.55 11.84 2.13
C LYS A 86 -3.00 11.71 1.68
N ALA A 87 -3.40 12.45 0.64
CA ALA A 87 -4.75 12.39 0.10
C ALA A 87 -5.12 10.97 -0.41
N GLU A 88 -4.18 10.28 -1.07
CA GLU A 88 -4.38 8.89 -1.50
C GLU A 88 -4.45 7.92 -0.32
N ILE A 89 -3.62 8.08 0.71
CA ILE A 89 -3.67 7.28 1.95
C ILE A 89 -5.04 7.43 2.61
N GLU A 90 -5.50 8.67 2.80
CA GLU A 90 -6.81 8.96 3.39
C GLU A 90 -7.95 8.37 2.57
N SER A 91 -7.90 8.53 1.24
CA SER A 91 -8.89 7.95 0.33
C SER A 91 -8.98 6.44 0.48
N ARG A 92 -7.84 5.75 0.61
CA ARG A 92 -7.80 4.30 0.86
C ARG A 92 -8.31 3.93 2.23
N LEU A 93 -7.97 4.68 3.28
CA LEU A 93 -8.48 4.47 4.63
C LEU A 93 -10.01 4.56 4.69
N ARG A 94 -10.61 5.54 3.99
CA ARG A 94 -12.07 5.68 3.88
C ARG A 94 -12.74 4.57 3.08
N SER A 95 -11.99 3.92 2.18
CA SER A 95 -12.47 2.83 1.33
C SER A 95 -12.28 1.44 1.93
N LEU A 96 -11.67 1.35 3.12
CA LEU A 96 -11.59 0.08 3.85
C LEU A 96 -12.99 -0.32 4.36
N PRO A 97 -13.33 -1.61 4.35
CA PRO A 97 -14.54 -2.10 4.98
C PRO A 97 -14.57 -1.86 6.50
#